data_AF-A0AAU6YDD7-F1
#
_entry.id   AF-A0AAU6YDD7-F1
#
_cell.length_a   1.000
_cell.length_b   1.000
_cell.length_c   1.000
_cell.angle_alpha   90.00
_cell.angle_beta   90.00
_cell.angle_gamma   90.00
#
_symmetry.space_group_name_H-M   'P 1'
#
loop_
_entity.id
_entity.type
_entity.pdbx_description
1 polymer ?
#
loop_
_entity_poly.entity_id
_entity_poly.type
_entity_poly.pdbx_seq_one_letter_code
_entity_poly.pdbx_strand_id
1 'polypeptide(L)'
;MEISYDWMDQYKAGPLKKLKGFWRVDGVSQVAESEKGLKVRMVLSRLKDDFADPYRIDARLGTPPKTLTLHSKWLCILTIGSVWHSGKFHSKPEPLNELLTVETTQGCNYPYQRAVKLNDAWTKAGIAAADFLPKDNYEDLYATLYALIRIVGHPVYKWMVVPASELLSFYDSTWGSQEDF
;
A
#
# COMPACT_ATOMS: atom_id res chain seq x y z
N MET A 1 -32.64 -0.58 -13.69
CA MET A 1 -32.09 -1.85 -13.16
C MET A 1 -31.13 -1.43 -12.06
N GLU A 2 -31.62 -1.42 -10.82
CA GLU A 2 -30.82 -1.03 -9.66
C GLU A 2 -29.83 -2.16 -9.36
N ILE A 3 -28.56 -1.89 -9.55
CA ILE A 3 -27.48 -2.75 -9.07
C ILE A 3 -27.40 -2.48 -7.58
N SER A 4 -28.02 -3.33 -6.75
CA SER A 4 -27.75 -3.32 -5.32
C SER A 4 -26.31 -3.78 -5.12
N TYR A 5 -25.42 -2.83 -4.83
CA TYR A 5 -24.14 -3.19 -4.22
C TYR A 5 -24.46 -3.74 -2.85
N ASP A 6 -24.46 -5.06 -2.75
CA ASP A 6 -24.43 -5.77 -1.48
C ASP A 6 -23.12 -5.34 -0.80
N TRP A 7 -23.22 -4.34 0.07
CA TRP A 7 -22.09 -3.75 0.78
C TRP A 7 -21.51 -4.82 1.70
N MET A 8 -20.58 -5.59 1.14
CA MET A 8 -19.44 -6.20 1.79
C MET A 8 -19.69 -6.49 3.26
N ASP A 9 -20.33 -7.63 3.47
CA ASP A 9 -20.53 -8.25 4.77
C ASP A 9 -19.17 -8.38 5.50
N GLN A 10 -18.84 -7.33 6.25
CA GLN A 10 -17.83 -7.24 7.29
C GLN A 10 -16.53 -8.00 6.97
N TYR A 11 -15.71 -7.46 6.05
CA TYR A 11 -14.36 -7.92 5.68
C TYR A 11 -13.71 -8.83 6.74
N LYS A 12 -13.91 -10.15 6.60
CA LYS A 12 -13.43 -11.13 7.55
C LYS A 12 -11.90 -11.06 7.59
N ALA A 13 -11.42 -10.75 8.78
CA ALA A 13 -10.07 -10.70 9.33
C ALA A 13 -9.04 -11.78 8.95
N GLY A 14 -9.28 -12.66 7.98
CA GLY A 14 -8.57 -13.93 7.72
C GLY A 14 -7.15 -13.99 8.30
N PRO A 15 -6.18 -13.24 7.74
CA PRO A 15 -4.79 -13.26 8.17
C PRO A 15 -4.47 -12.37 9.38
N LEU A 16 -5.27 -11.35 9.66
CA LEU A 16 -5.01 -10.36 10.72
C LEU A 16 -5.71 -10.68 12.06
N LYS A 17 -6.63 -11.65 12.10
CA LYS A 17 -7.45 -11.99 13.29
C LYS A 17 -6.62 -12.26 14.56
N LYS A 18 -5.40 -12.76 14.39
CA LYS A 18 -4.49 -13.09 15.51
C LYS A 18 -3.68 -11.90 16.01
N LEU A 19 -3.66 -10.78 15.29
CA LEU A 19 -2.92 -9.58 15.66
C LEU A 19 -3.79 -8.71 16.56
N LYS A 20 -3.38 -8.52 17.83
CA LYS A 20 -4.08 -7.65 18.78
C LYS A 20 -3.79 -6.18 18.49
N GLY A 21 -4.77 -5.29 18.74
CA GLY A 21 -4.71 -3.82 18.62
C GLY A 21 -4.59 -3.28 17.18
N PHE A 22 -4.18 -2.01 17.01
CA PHE A 22 -4.04 -1.35 15.71
C PHE A 22 -2.76 -1.70 14.92
N TRP A 23 -2.94 -2.01 13.65
CA TRP A 23 -1.90 -2.31 12.68
C TRP A 23 -2.16 -1.56 11.37
N ARG A 24 -1.16 -0.84 10.88
CA ARG A 24 -1.20 -0.19 9.58
C ARG A 24 -0.47 -1.05 8.55
N VAL A 25 -1.05 -1.20 7.36
CA VAL A 25 -0.37 -1.82 6.22
C VAL A 25 0.58 -0.81 5.61
N ASP A 26 1.88 -1.10 5.60
CA ASP A 26 2.89 -0.17 5.08
C ASP A 26 3.32 -0.47 3.64
N GLY A 27 3.18 -1.72 3.20
CA GLY A 27 3.63 -2.12 1.87
C GLY A 27 3.79 -3.62 1.67
N VAL A 28 4.41 -3.96 0.54
CA VAL A 28 4.75 -5.34 0.15
C VAL A 28 6.26 -5.44 -0.03
N SER A 29 6.91 -6.32 0.72
CA SER A 29 8.37 -6.43 0.73
C SER A 29 8.92 -7.40 -0.31
N GLN A 30 8.14 -8.39 -0.71
CA GLN A 30 8.58 -9.49 -1.58
C GLN A 30 7.36 -10.15 -2.23
N VAL A 31 7.53 -10.58 -3.47
CA VAL A 31 6.59 -11.45 -4.17
C VAL A 31 7.35 -12.73 -4.55
N ALA A 32 6.73 -13.89 -4.30
CA ALA A 32 7.31 -15.18 -4.61
C ALA A 32 6.22 -16.11 -5.16
N GLU A 33 6.58 -16.90 -6.16
CA GLU A 33 5.73 -17.99 -6.62
C GLU A 33 5.85 -19.18 -5.67
N SER A 34 4.74 -19.88 -5.46
CA SER A 34 4.71 -21.11 -4.67
C SER A 34 3.82 -22.13 -5.37
N GLU A 35 3.89 -23.40 -4.98
CA GLU A 35 3.01 -24.47 -5.49
C GLU A 35 1.50 -24.15 -5.37
N LYS A 36 1.14 -23.17 -4.53
CA LYS A 36 -0.23 -22.73 -4.25
C LYS A 36 -0.49 -21.33 -4.81
N GLY A 37 0.18 -20.96 -5.89
CA GLY A 37 0.10 -19.67 -6.54
C GLY A 37 0.91 -18.56 -5.86
N LEU A 38 0.76 -17.35 -6.40
CA LEU A 38 1.53 -16.18 -6.03
C LEU A 38 1.35 -15.80 -4.56
N LYS A 39 2.48 -15.60 -3.87
CA LYS A 39 2.55 -15.13 -2.49
C LYS A 39 3.19 -13.75 -2.40
N VAL A 40 2.61 -12.92 -1.54
CA VAL A 40 3.07 -11.57 -1.25
C VAL A 40 3.42 -11.47 0.23
N ARG A 41 4.57 -10.89 0.55
CA ARG A 41 4.95 -10.59 1.94
C ARG A 41 4.50 -9.17 2.26
N MET A 42 3.42 -9.05 3.03
CA MET A 42 2.90 -7.78 3.53
C MET A 42 3.72 -7.32 4.73
N VAL A 43 3.97 -6.01 4.81
CA VAL A 43 4.64 -5.34 5.94
C VAL A 43 3.61 -4.53 6.71
N LEU A 44 3.60 -4.69 8.03
CA LEU A 44 2.67 -4.00 8.92
C LEU A 44 3.42 -3.31 10.06
N SER A 45 3.09 -2.05 10.32
CA SER A 45 3.53 -1.34 11.52
C SER A 45 2.49 -1.41 12.61
N ARG A 46 2.96 -1.70 13.82
CA ARG A 46 2.16 -1.58 15.03
C ARG A 46 1.98 -0.11 15.38
N LEU A 47 0.73 0.31 15.54
CA LEU A 47 0.42 1.65 16.04
C LEU A 47 0.27 1.64 17.56
N LYS A 48 0.44 2.82 18.18
CA LYS A 48 0.00 3.06 19.55
C LYS A 48 -1.52 2.93 19.63
N ASP A 49 -2.10 2.85 20.82
CA ASP A 49 -3.57 2.77 20.93
C ASP A 49 -4.23 4.16 20.95
N ASP A 50 -3.42 5.23 21.07
CA ASP A 50 -3.83 6.63 21.23
C ASP A 50 -3.33 7.56 20.11
N PHE A 51 -3.03 7.03 18.91
CA PHE A 51 -2.60 7.88 17.79
C PHE A 51 -3.70 8.85 17.35
N ALA A 52 -3.32 10.09 17.07
CA ALA A 52 -4.22 11.08 16.46
C ALA A 52 -4.31 10.92 14.93
N ASP A 53 -3.20 10.59 14.29
CA ASP A 53 -3.09 10.39 12.84
C ASP A 53 -2.21 9.16 12.58
N PRO A 54 -2.74 8.09 11.97
CA PRO A 54 -2.02 6.85 11.77
C PRO A 54 -0.87 6.98 10.76
N TYR A 55 -0.76 8.07 10.02
CA TYR A 55 0.24 8.29 8.97
C TYR A 55 1.49 9.01 9.46
N ARG A 56 1.48 9.53 10.68
CA ARG A 56 2.66 10.15 11.28
C ARG A 56 3.64 9.11 11.78
N ILE A 57 4.93 9.44 11.73
CA ILE A 57 6.00 8.56 12.24
C ILE A 57 5.86 8.26 13.74
N ASP A 58 5.33 9.21 14.51
CA ASP A 58 5.14 9.11 15.97
C ASP A 58 3.91 8.28 16.38
N ALA A 59 3.04 7.93 15.43
CA ALA A 59 1.89 7.04 15.65
C ALA A 59 2.30 5.58 15.89
N ARG A 60 3.52 5.20 15.47
CA ARG A 60 4.05 3.85 15.67
C ARG A 60 4.38 3.58 17.14
N LEU A 61 4.19 2.33 17.56
CA LEU A 61 4.56 1.87 18.91
C LEU A 61 6.08 1.71 19.10
N GLY A 62 6.88 1.87 18.04
CA GLY A 62 8.33 1.70 18.08
C GLY A 62 8.81 0.24 18.08
N THR A 63 7.91 -0.72 17.88
CA THR A 63 8.29 -2.12 17.68
C THR A 63 8.74 -2.38 16.24
N PRO A 64 9.54 -3.44 16.00
CA PRO A 64 9.84 -3.90 14.65
C PRO A 64 8.55 -4.17 13.85
N PRO A 65 8.57 -3.96 12.53
CA PRO A 65 7.43 -4.26 11.69
C PRO A 65 7.14 -5.76 11.69
N LYS A 66 5.86 -6.10 11.51
CA LYS A 66 5.41 -7.47 11.34
C LYS A 66 5.31 -7.78 9.86
N THR A 67 5.79 -8.94 9.45
CA THR A 67 5.59 -9.44 8.10
C THR A 67 4.62 -10.62 8.06
N LEU A 68 3.78 -10.67 7.03
CA LEU A 68 2.84 -11.76 6.76
C LEU A 68 2.95 -12.19 5.29
N THR A 69 3.23 -13.48 5.06
CA THR A 69 3.19 -14.04 3.70
C THR A 69 1.78 -14.53 3.38
N LEU A 70 1.12 -13.87 2.43
CA LEU A 70 -0.28 -14.06 2.07
C LEU A 70 -0.42 -14.38 0.59
N HIS A 71 -1.59 -14.89 0.18
CA HIS A 71 -1.94 -14.99 -1.23
C HIS A 71 -2.16 -13.58 -1.82
N SER A 72 -1.79 -13.36 -3.09
CA SER A 72 -1.94 -12.06 -3.80
C SER A 72 -3.33 -11.43 -3.68
N LYS A 73 -4.41 -12.23 -3.74
CA LYS A 73 -5.79 -11.80 -3.52
C LYS A 73 -6.03 -10.94 -2.26
N TRP A 74 -5.16 -11.01 -1.24
CA TRP A 74 -5.30 -10.15 -0.06
C TRP A 74 -4.93 -8.69 -0.33
N LEU A 75 -4.26 -8.37 -1.44
CA LEU A 75 -3.91 -6.99 -1.80
C LEU A 75 -5.14 -6.12 -2.09
N CYS A 76 -6.25 -6.69 -2.58
CA CYS A 76 -7.49 -5.91 -2.79
C CYS A 76 -8.22 -5.57 -1.48
N ILE A 77 -7.84 -6.22 -0.36
CA ILE A 77 -8.42 -5.99 0.97
C ILE A 77 -7.46 -5.17 1.83
N LEU A 78 -6.18 -5.56 1.85
CA LEU A 78 -5.13 -4.97 2.67
C LEU A 78 -4.39 -3.88 1.89
N THR A 79 -5.11 -2.81 1.54
CA THR A 79 -4.56 -1.65 0.83
C THR A 79 -3.48 -0.95 1.66
N ILE A 80 -2.43 -0.44 1.03
CA ILE A 80 -1.39 0.34 1.71
C ILE A 80 -2.01 1.56 2.41
N GLY A 81 -1.57 1.82 3.64
CA GLY A 81 -2.11 2.87 4.52
C GLY A 81 -3.40 2.48 5.25
N SER A 82 -4.03 1.35 4.93
CA SER A 82 -5.18 0.89 5.71
C SER A 82 -4.79 0.50 7.14
N VAL A 83 -5.65 0.83 8.09
CA VAL A 83 -5.51 0.51 9.52
C VAL A 83 -6.52 -0.55 9.90
N TRP A 84 -6.06 -1.53 10.68
CA TRP A 84 -6.82 -2.69 11.10
C TRP A 84 -6.70 -2.87 12.60
N HIS A 85 -7.80 -3.20 13.26
CA HIS A 85 -7.84 -3.52 14.68
C HIS A 85 -8.40 -4.91 14.93
N SER A 86 -7.59 -5.81 15.48
CA SER A 86 -8.03 -7.18 15.81
C SER A 86 -8.65 -7.88 14.59
N GLY A 87 -8.07 -7.60 13.43
CA GLY A 87 -8.50 -8.09 12.13
C GLY A 87 -9.73 -7.44 11.52
N LYS A 88 -10.33 -6.43 12.17
CA LYS A 88 -11.39 -5.62 11.57
C LYS A 88 -10.79 -4.39 10.91
N PHE A 89 -11.32 -4.01 9.75
CA PHE A 89 -10.99 -2.75 9.11
C PHE A 89 -11.34 -1.58 10.05
N HIS A 90 -10.44 -0.62 10.18
CA HIS A 90 -10.62 0.56 11.03
C HIS A 90 -10.70 1.84 10.19
N SER A 91 -9.70 2.09 9.34
CA SER A 91 -9.65 3.28 8.48
C SER A 91 -8.71 3.06 7.29
N LYS A 92 -8.75 3.97 6.30
CA LYS A 92 -7.81 4.05 5.18
C LYS A 92 -7.61 5.52 4.79
N PRO A 93 -6.58 5.85 3.99
CA PRO A 93 -6.40 7.22 3.52
C PRO A 93 -7.64 7.67 2.75
N GLU A 94 -8.09 8.89 3.01
CA GLU A 94 -9.20 9.49 2.25
C GLU A 94 -8.78 9.63 0.78
N PRO A 95 -9.67 9.28 -0.16
CA PRO A 95 -9.40 9.51 -1.57
C PRO A 95 -9.31 11.01 -1.85
N LEU A 96 -8.45 11.37 -2.81
CA LEU A 96 -8.46 12.70 -3.39
C LEU A 96 -9.80 12.91 -4.12
N ASN A 97 -10.55 13.93 -3.71
CA ASN A 97 -11.84 14.31 -4.33
C ASN A 97 -11.65 15.10 -5.64
N GLU A 98 -10.61 14.78 -6.40
CA GLU A 98 -10.25 15.45 -7.64
C GLU A 98 -9.71 14.44 -8.65
N LEU A 99 -10.00 14.68 -9.93
CA LEU A 99 -9.47 13.89 -11.02
C LEU A 99 -8.13 14.46 -11.45
N LEU A 100 -7.10 13.61 -11.46
CA LEU A 100 -5.76 13.97 -11.88
C LEU A 100 -5.49 13.40 -13.26
N THR A 101 -5.02 14.24 -14.18
CA THR A 101 -4.48 13.78 -15.46
C THR A 101 -3.02 13.41 -15.30
N VAL A 102 -2.64 12.21 -15.75
CA VAL A 102 -1.27 11.70 -15.64
C VAL A 102 -0.68 11.38 -17.01
N GLU A 103 0.63 11.63 -17.16
CA GLU A 103 1.40 11.26 -18.36
C GLU A 103 2.14 9.94 -18.10
N THR A 104 1.56 8.84 -18.55
CA THR A 104 2.10 7.49 -18.31
C THR A 104 3.28 7.12 -19.21
N THR A 105 3.41 7.76 -20.38
CA THR A 105 4.49 7.52 -21.35
C THR A 105 5.88 7.86 -20.81
N GLN A 106 5.96 8.76 -19.83
CA GLN A 106 7.20 9.14 -19.13
C GLN A 106 7.34 8.43 -17.78
N GLY A 107 6.47 7.47 -17.48
CA GLY A 107 6.49 6.71 -16.24
C GLY A 107 7.82 5.97 -16.07
N CYS A 108 8.45 6.13 -14.91
CA CYS A 108 9.72 5.47 -14.60
C CYS A 108 9.57 4.60 -13.35
N ASN A 109 10.05 3.36 -13.44
CA ASN A 109 10.06 2.43 -12.33
C ASN A 109 11.37 2.56 -11.54
N TYR A 110 11.24 2.72 -10.23
CA TYR A 110 12.38 2.83 -9.34
C TYR A 110 12.20 1.90 -8.14
N PRO A 111 13.28 1.30 -7.61
CA PRO A 111 13.22 0.58 -6.35
C PRO A 111 13.06 1.55 -5.17
N TYR A 112 12.36 1.11 -4.12
CA TYR A 112 12.09 1.90 -2.90
C TYR A 112 13.33 2.63 -2.36
N GLN A 113 14.50 2.02 -2.40
CA GLN A 113 15.72 2.56 -1.79
C GLN A 113 16.49 3.54 -2.67
N ARG A 114 16.12 3.69 -3.94
CA ARG A 114 16.84 4.58 -4.86
C ARG A 114 16.38 6.01 -4.68
N ALA A 115 17.33 6.90 -4.40
CA ALA A 115 17.10 8.34 -4.48
C ALA A 115 16.70 8.71 -5.92
N VAL A 116 15.69 9.55 -6.01
CA VAL A 116 15.11 10.06 -7.26
C VAL A 116 15.03 11.56 -7.22
N LYS A 117 15.24 12.16 -8.38
CA LYS A 117 15.17 13.60 -8.58
C LYS A 117 13.74 13.99 -8.96
N LEU A 118 13.08 14.80 -8.12
CA LEU A 118 11.74 15.34 -8.31
C LEU A 118 11.83 16.87 -8.34
N ASN A 119 11.39 17.51 -9.43
CA ASN A 119 11.36 18.98 -9.57
C ASN A 119 12.66 19.65 -9.06
N ASP A 120 13.81 19.15 -9.51
CA ASP A 120 15.15 19.59 -9.13
C ASP A 120 15.68 19.26 -7.74
N ALA A 121 14.88 18.64 -6.88
CA ALA A 121 15.30 18.15 -5.57
C ALA A 121 15.52 16.62 -5.59
N TRP A 122 16.61 16.16 -4.95
CA TRP A 122 16.80 14.73 -4.69
C TRP A 122 16.04 14.32 -3.43
N THR A 123 15.32 13.21 -3.52
CA THR A 123 14.77 12.52 -2.34
C THR A 123 15.90 11.92 -1.51
N LYS A 124 15.76 11.92 -0.18
CA LYS A 124 16.82 11.45 0.74
C LYS A 124 17.09 9.94 0.64
N ALA A 125 16.09 9.13 0.29
CA ALA A 125 16.16 7.70 -0.02
C ALA A 125 14.77 7.23 -0.48
N GLY A 126 14.50 7.10 -1.78
CA GLY A 126 13.15 6.76 -2.26
C GLY A 126 12.11 7.86 -2.08
N ILE A 127 10.98 7.74 -2.79
CA ILE A 127 9.91 8.77 -2.73
C ILE A 127 9.04 8.65 -1.48
N ALA A 128 8.95 7.46 -0.87
CA ALA A 128 8.02 7.19 0.23
C ALA A 128 8.67 7.13 1.63
N ALA A 129 9.95 7.51 1.75
CA ALA A 129 10.69 7.44 3.01
C ALA A 129 10.23 8.45 4.08
N ALA A 130 9.61 9.57 3.71
CA ALA A 130 9.44 10.65 4.69
C ALA A 130 8.39 10.37 5.78
N ASP A 131 7.29 9.66 5.46
CA ASP A 131 6.11 9.70 6.34
C ASP A 131 5.71 8.33 6.94
N PHE A 132 6.00 7.21 6.27
CA PHE A 132 5.43 5.92 6.68
C PHE A 132 6.36 5.07 7.57
N LEU A 133 7.67 5.04 7.35
CA LEU A 133 8.58 4.17 8.13
C LEU A 133 9.84 4.95 8.59
N PRO A 134 10.40 4.66 9.77
CA PRO A 134 11.76 5.05 10.13
C PRO A 134 12.77 4.37 9.22
N LYS A 135 13.88 5.07 8.95
CA LYS A 135 14.96 4.63 8.06
C LYS A 135 15.48 3.23 8.37
N ASP A 136 15.55 2.88 9.64
CA ASP A 136 16.11 1.60 10.11
C ASP A 136 15.23 0.39 9.73
N ASN A 137 14.00 0.60 9.25
CA ASN A 137 13.10 -0.49 8.81
C ASN A 137 12.86 -0.49 7.29
N TYR A 138 13.60 0.31 6.51
CA TYR A 138 13.45 0.34 5.04
C TYR A 138 13.90 -0.95 4.36
N GLU A 139 14.75 -1.73 5.04
CA GLU A 139 15.15 -3.04 4.55
C GLU A 139 13.98 -4.02 4.46
N ASP A 140 12.93 -3.82 5.27
CA ASP A 140 11.73 -4.64 5.19
C ASP A 140 10.82 -4.25 4.02
N LEU A 141 11.08 -3.16 3.28
CA LEU A 141 10.38 -2.80 2.03
C LEU A 141 11.23 -3.04 0.77
N TYR A 142 12.36 -3.77 0.90
CA TYR A 142 13.43 -3.86 -0.10
C TYR A 142 13.00 -4.11 -1.55
N ALA A 143 11.88 -4.81 -1.81
CA ALA A 143 11.44 -5.15 -3.17
C ALA A 143 10.24 -4.37 -3.71
N THR A 144 9.73 -3.32 -3.02
CA THR A 144 8.66 -2.52 -3.61
C THR A 144 9.24 -1.61 -4.69
N LEU A 145 9.05 -1.98 -5.96
CA LEU A 145 9.17 -1.02 -7.07
C LEU A 145 8.05 0.01 -6.94
N TYR A 146 8.29 1.25 -7.34
CA TYR A 146 7.23 2.22 -7.57
C TYR A 146 7.36 2.80 -8.97
N ALA A 147 6.22 2.99 -9.62
CA ALA A 147 6.12 3.82 -10.80
C ALA A 147 5.97 5.27 -10.35
N LEU A 148 6.88 6.12 -10.82
CA LEU A 148 6.76 7.56 -10.71
C LEU A 148 6.12 8.08 -12.00
N ILE A 149 4.95 8.70 -11.88
CA ILE A 149 4.16 9.20 -13.00
C ILE A 149 3.94 10.69 -12.83
N ARG A 150 4.16 11.48 -13.90
CA ARG A 150 3.97 12.92 -13.86
C ARG A 150 2.47 13.26 -13.89
N ILE A 151 2.06 14.19 -13.03
CA ILE A 151 0.71 14.79 -13.06
C ILE A 151 0.76 16.04 -13.94
N VAL A 152 -0.17 16.14 -14.88
CA VAL A 152 -0.24 17.21 -15.88
C VAL A 152 -1.27 18.26 -15.44
N GLY A 153 -0.90 19.54 -15.53
CA GLY A 153 -1.83 20.66 -15.36
C GLY A 153 -2.28 20.95 -13.92
N HIS A 154 -1.95 20.10 -12.94
CA HIS A 154 -2.39 20.30 -11.57
C HIS A 154 -1.50 21.31 -10.81
N PRO A 155 -2.06 22.29 -10.08
CA PRO A 155 -1.29 23.37 -9.45
C PRO A 155 -0.42 22.88 -8.29
N VAL A 156 -0.92 21.93 -7.49
CA VAL A 156 -0.28 21.45 -6.26
C VAL A 156 0.49 20.14 -6.50
N TYR A 157 -0.22 19.05 -6.77
CA TYR A 157 0.39 17.75 -7.09
C TYR A 157 1.11 17.75 -8.45
N LYS A 158 2.36 17.31 -8.47
CA LYS A 158 3.20 17.23 -9.69
C LYS A 158 3.57 15.80 -10.08
N TRP A 159 3.54 14.90 -9.10
CA TRP A 159 3.99 13.53 -9.24
C TRP A 159 3.03 12.61 -8.51
N MET A 160 2.70 11.49 -9.15
CA MET A 160 1.99 10.36 -8.59
C MET A 160 3.00 9.23 -8.38
N VAL A 161 2.95 8.60 -7.20
CA VAL A 161 3.82 7.48 -6.85
C VAL A 161 2.93 6.26 -6.69
N VAL A 162 3.12 5.27 -7.54
CA VAL A 162 2.31 4.04 -7.55
C VAL A 162 3.20 2.88 -7.13
N PRO A 163 3.04 2.33 -5.92
CA PRO A 163 3.70 1.08 -5.57
C PRO A 163 3.32 -0.01 -6.58
N ALA A 164 4.29 -0.77 -7.08
CA ALA A 164 4.04 -1.84 -8.06
C ALA A 164 3.14 -2.94 -7.49
N SER A 165 3.09 -3.09 -6.16
CA SER A 165 2.11 -3.95 -5.49
C SER A 165 0.66 -3.50 -5.71
N GLU A 166 0.42 -2.19 -5.83
CA GLU A 166 -0.91 -1.63 -6.14
C GLU A 166 -1.27 -1.86 -7.62
N LEU A 167 -0.27 -1.88 -8.51
CA LEU A 167 -0.47 -2.33 -9.90
C LEU A 167 -0.86 -3.82 -9.93
N LEU A 168 -0.20 -4.65 -9.12
CA LEU A 168 -0.57 -6.07 -9.01
C LEU A 168 -2.00 -6.24 -8.52
N SER A 169 -2.47 -5.51 -7.50
CA SER A 169 -3.87 -5.58 -7.09
C SER A 169 -4.83 -5.14 -8.19
N PHE A 170 -4.47 -4.10 -8.96
CA PHE A 170 -5.28 -3.66 -10.08
C PHE A 170 -5.41 -4.79 -11.12
N TYR A 171 -4.30 -5.37 -11.56
CA TYR A 171 -4.33 -6.45 -12.54
C TYR A 171 -5.01 -7.72 -11.99
N ASP A 172 -4.67 -8.18 -10.79
CA ASP A 172 -5.29 -9.38 -10.16
C ASP A 172 -6.81 -9.19 -9.99
N SER A 173 -7.27 -7.96 -9.71
CA SER A 173 -8.71 -7.64 -9.65
C SER A 173 -9.40 -7.62 -11.02
N THR A 174 -8.69 -7.28 -12.10
CA THR A 174 -9.21 -7.35 -13.48
C THR A 174 -9.14 -8.74 -14.10
N TRP A 175 -8.26 -9.61 -13.60
CA TRP A 175 -8.21 -11.02 -14.00
C TRP A 175 -9.36 -11.84 -13.38
N GLY A 176 -10.03 -11.32 -12.35
CA GLY A 176 -11.25 -11.90 -11.79
C GLY A 176 -12.54 -11.57 -12.55
N SER A 177 -12.47 -10.83 -13.66
CA SER A 177 -13.61 -10.56 -14.56
C SER A 177 -13.53 -11.35 -15.88
N GLN A 178 -12.71 -12.40 -15.96
CA GLN A 178 -13.04 -13.50 -16.85
C GLN A 178 -14.07 -14.38 -16.15
N GLU A 179 -15.30 -14.25 -16.62
CA GLU A 179 -16.31 -15.30 -16.51
C GLU A 179 -15.64 -16.65 -16.72
N ASP A 180 -15.78 -17.55 -15.74
CA ASP A 180 -15.67 -18.97 -15.99
C ASP A 180 -16.73 -19.69 -15.15
N PHE A 181 -17.79 -20.06 -15.87
CA PHE A 181 -18.53 -21.33 -15.88
C PHE A 181 -18.76 -22.11 -14.57
#